data_AF-A0A392NK10-F1
#
_entry.id   AF-A0A392NK10-F1
#
_cell.length_a   1.000
_cell.length_b   1.000
_cell.length_c   1.000
_cell.angle_alpha   90.00
_cell.angle_beta   90.00
_cell.angle_gamma   90.00
#
_symmetry.space_group_name_H-M   'P 1'
#
loop_
_entity.id
_entity.type
_entity.pdbx_description
1 polymer ?
#
loop_
_entity_poly.entity_id
_entity_poly.type
_entity_poly.pdbx_seq_one_letter_code
_entity_poly.pdbx_strand_id
1 'polypeptide(L)' 'MIKPSAGTLKCNVDTVCYVDQNFYCVGACVRNAQGKFVRAYARRLAGKPEIAEAEA' A
#
# COMPACT_ATOMS: atom_id res chain seq x y z
N MET A 1 1.99 -16.04 7.65
CA MET A 1 1.09 -15.12 6.91
C MET A 1 -0.32 -15.27 7.50
N ILE A 2 -0.84 -14.25 8.18
CA ILE A 2 -2.21 -14.28 8.75
C ILE A 2 -3.21 -14.27 7.59
N LYS A 3 -4.08 -15.29 7.55
CA LYS A 3 -5.18 -15.37 6.57
C LYS A 3 -6.35 -14.51 7.07
N PRO A 4 -6.98 -13.71 6.19
CA PRO A 4 -8.19 -12.97 6.54
C PRO A 4 -9.32 -13.92 6.93
N SER A 5 -10.24 -13.46 7.78
CA SER A 5 -11.49 -14.19 8.02
C SER A 5 -12.30 -14.31 6.73
N ALA A 6 -13.14 -15.35 6.63
CA ALA A 6 -14.00 -15.53 5.47
C ALA A 6 -14.86 -14.28 5.23
N GLY A 7 -14.97 -13.83 3.98
CA GLY A 7 -15.69 -12.61 3.62
C GLY A 7 -14.87 -11.31 3.74
N THR A 8 -13.61 -11.37 4.21
CA THR A 8 -12.73 -10.19 4.30
C THR A 8 -11.62 -10.20 3.25
N LEU A 9 -11.13 -9.00 2.94
CA LEU A 9 -9.97 -8.78 2.06
C LEU A 9 -8.77 -8.36 2.91
N LYS A 10 -7.58 -8.78 2.51
CA LYS A 10 -6.33 -8.23 3.01
C LYS A 10 -5.82 -7.18 2.03
N CYS A 11 -5.63 -5.96 2.52
CA CYS A 11 -4.92 -4.92 1.80
C CYS A 11 -3.53 -4.77 2.43
N ASN A 12 -2.49 -4.99 1.64
CA ASN A 12 -1.13 -4.59 2.00
C ASN A 12 -0.87 -3.21 1.42
N VAL A 13 -0.55 -2.23 2.26
CA VAL A 13 -0.16 -0.88 1.83
C VAL A 13 1.33 -0.72 2.11
N ASP A 14 2.04 -0.09 1.19
CA ASP A 14 3.46 0.20 1.28
C ASP A 14 3.72 1.54 0.59
N THR A 15 4.67 2.31 1.09
CA THR A 15 4.97 3.63 0.56
C THR A 15 6.46 3.83 0.41
N VAL A 16 6.86 4.45 -0.70
CA VAL A 16 8.25 4.83 -0.96
C VAL A 16 8.34 6.35 -1.13
N CYS A 17 9.25 6.97 -0.37
CA CYS A 17 9.50 8.41 -0.40
C CYS A 17 10.78 8.72 -1.18
N TYR A 18 10.67 9.52 -2.24
CA TYR A 18 11.82 10.00 -3.02
C TYR A 18 12.18 11.41 -2.57
N VAL A 19 12.92 11.47 -1.46
CA VAL A 19 13.24 12.70 -0.72
C VAL A 19 13.84 13.79 -1.62
N ASP A 20 14.84 13.45 -2.43
CA ASP A 20 15.53 14.43 -3.28
C ASP A 20 14.70 14.90 -4.48
N GLN A 21 13.63 14.16 -4.81
CA GLN A 21 12.79 14.38 -5.98
C GLN A 21 11.42 14.97 -5.59
N ASN A 22 11.20 15.22 -4.29
CA ASN A 22 9.99 15.81 -3.73
C ASN A 22 8.69 15.14 -4.19
N PHE A 23 8.69 13.80 -4.23
CA PHE A 23 7.48 13.01 -4.43
C PHE A 23 7.54 11.70 -3.66
N TYR A 24 6.39 11.07 -3.47
CA TYR A 24 6.27 9.73 -2.90
C TYR A 24 5.28 8.91 -3.71
N CYS A 25 5.38 7.59 -3.59
CA CYS A 25 4.46 6.65 -4.23
C CYS A 25 3.85 5.74 -3.18
N VAL A 26 2.52 5.66 -3.18
CA VAL A 26 1.75 4.73 -2.35
C VAL A 26 1.32 3.55 -3.21
N GLY A 27 1.62 2.34 -2.75
CA GLY A 27 1.21 1.07 -3.34
C GLY A 27 0.24 0.33 -2.44
N ALA A 28 -0.81 -0.26 -3.02
CA ALA A 28 -1.73 -1.12 -2.31
C ALA A 28 -1.96 -2.43 -3.07
N CYS A 29 -1.92 -3.57 -2.38
CA CYS A 29 -2.17 -4.89 -2.93
C CYS A 29 -3.32 -5.56 -2.16
N VAL A 30 -4.43 -5.81 -2.86
CA VAL A 30 -5.62 -6.46 -2.32
C VAL A 30 -5.63 -7.94 -2.66
N ARG A 31 -5.81 -8.76 -1.63
CA ARG A 31 -5.90 -10.22 -1.70
C ARG A 31 -7.15 -10.70 -0.98
N ASN A 32 -7.76 -11.78 -1.47
CA ASN A 32 -8.92 -12.38 -0.82
C ASN A 32 -8.49 -13.25 0.38
N ALA A 33 -9.48 -13.84 1.08
CA ALA A 33 -9.26 -14.73 2.22
C ALA A 33 -8.36 -15.95 1.93
N GLN A 34 -8.26 -16.37 0.66
CA GLN A 34 -7.38 -17.46 0.21
C GLN A 34 -5.96 -16.96 -0.11
N GLY A 35 -5.68 -15.67 0.04
CA GLY A 35 -4.42 -15.04 -0.35
C GLY A 35 -4.28 -14.79 -1.86
N LYS A 36 -5.33 -15.09 -2.66
CA LYS A 36 -5.30 -14.86 -4.10
C LYS A 36 -5.38 -13.37 -4.40
N PHE A 37 -4.61 -12.95 -5.39
CA PHE A 37 -4.62 -11.59 -5.91
C PHE A 37 -6.02 -11.20 -6.39
N VAL A 38 -6.45 -9.98 -6.02
CA VAL A 38 -7.69 -9.38 -6.49
C VAL A 38 -7.38 -8.15 -7.33
N ARG A 39 -6.61 -7.20 -6.77
CA ARG A 39 -6.24 -5.96 -7.45
C ARG A 39 -5.01 -5.32 -6.81
N ALA A 40 -4.29 -4.51 -7.57
CA ALA A 40 -3.28 -3.61 -7.04
C ALA A 40 -3.53 -2.18 -7.51
N TYR A 41 -3.08 -1.22 -6.70
CA TYR A 41 -3.09 0.21 -6.99
C TYR A 41 -1.71 0.79 -6.72
N ALA A 42 -1.32 1.76 -7.53
CA ALA A 42 -0.13 2.56 -7.29
C ALA A 42 -0.47 4.00 -7.66
N ARG A 43 -0.09 4.94 -6.79
CA ARG A 43 -0.28 6.37 -7.04
C ARG A 43 0.97 7.14 -6.66
N ARG A 44 1.43 7.98 -7.59
CA ARG A 44 2.46 8.99 -7.33
C ARG A 44 1.80 10.27 -6.85
N LEU A 45 2.37 10.85 -5.80
CA LEU A 45 1.89 12.08 -5.15
C LEU A 45 3.07 13.03 -4.98
N ALA A 46 2.84 14.32 -5.20
CA ALA A 46 3.86 15.34 -4.98
C ALA A 46 4.04 15.61 -3.49
N GLY A 47 5.25 15.98 -3.08
CA GLY A 47 5.61 16.31 -1.70
C GLY A 47 6.55 15.30 -1.06
N LYS A 48 6.95 15.60 0.17
CA LYS A 48 7.87 14.81 0.98
C LYS A 48 7.27 14.65 2.39
N PRO A 49 6.25 13.79 2.56
CA PRO A 49 5.73 13.48 3.88
C PRO A 49 6.80 12.77 4.71
N GLU A 50 6.67 12.81 6.03
CA GLU A 50 7.45 11.91 6.88
C GLU A 50 7.10 10.45 6.55
N ILE A 51 8.04 9.51 6.68
CA ILE A 51 7.82 8.11 6.29
C ILE A 51 6.60 7.53 7.04
N ALA A 52 6.47 7.87 8.32
CA ALA A 52 5.34 7.45 9.15
C ALA A 52 3.99 8.01 8.65
N GLU A 53 3.95 9.23 8.10
CA GLU A 53 2.74 9.80 7.50
C GLU A 53 2.44 9.16 6.14
N ALA A 54 3.47 8.69 5.43
CA ALA A 54 3.35 8.07 4.13
C ALA A 54 2.79 6.63 4.22
N GLU A 55 3.06 5.92 5.31
CA GLU A 55 2.57 4.56 5.58
C GLU A 55 1.22 4.50 6.35
N ALA A 56 0.74 5.64 6.87
CA ALA A 56 -0.46 5.74 7.72
C ALA A 56 -1.80 5.70 6.97
#